data_AF-W2CQ73-F1
#
_entry.id   AF-W2CQ73-F1
#
_cell.length_a   1.000
_cell.length_b   1.000
_cell.length_c   1.000
_cell.angle_alpha   90.00
_cell.angle_beta   90.00
_cell.angle_gamma   90.00
#
_symmetry.space_group_name_H-M   'P 1'
#
loop_
_entity.id
_entity.type
_entity.pdbx_description
1 polymer ?
#
loop_
_entity_poly.entity_id
_entity_poly.type
_entity_poly.pdbx_seq_one_letter_code
_entity_poly.pdbx_strand_id
1 'polypeptide(L)'
;MDDKKMKVLLYLKKSSLDRSGKAPIMGRITLGRSIAQFSCKLFCNPDLWNPRESRMDGKSREAVEVNAKLDNLLLAVQSSYQSLLAKGLPFDATDIKEHFQGCVQSRMMLLERFDDLIEEMKGHVGVDIKENSLASYRQTRARLQQFIRAKHKVSDLTFSQLTEDFIKQFEQYVIGEVGLKQSTCYNMAVLIKKVCKLAYREGAADSLLFDNVHVDKGDSRLPKALDKDALDKLKALRFDGLDEDMETARNVFLFACYTGAAYCDLMALNHKHLVRDDEGALWLKFNRQKTGVLCRVKLLPEALRLLEQLHSDARETLLPYMNYATYLSCLKAISL
;
A
#
# COMPACT_ATOMS: atom_id res chain seq x y z
N MET A 1 -18.44 -28.45 41.57
CA MET A 1 -17.42 -28.48 40.50
C MET A 1 -16.14 -27.96 41.11
N ASP A 2 -15.10 -28.76 41.19
CA ASP A 2 -13.79 -28.29 41.65
C ASP A 2 -13.36 -27.08 40.81
N ASP A 3 -13.03 -25.99 41.51
CA ASP A 3 -12.54 -24.74 40.93
C ASP A 3 -11.17 -24.99 40.27
N LYS A 4 -11.17 -25.44 39.01
CA LYS A 4 -9.96 -25.71 38.23
C LYS A 4 -9.22 -24.39 37.99
N LYS A 5 -8.34 -23.99 38.91
CA LYS A 5 -7.50 -22.80 38.74
C LYS A 5 -6.53 -22.96 37.57
N MET A 6 -6.63 -22.07 36.60
CA MET A 6 -5.65 -21.94 35.50
C MET A 6 -4.30 -21.46 36.06
N LYS A 7 -3.20 -22.04 35.57
CA LYS A 7 -1.83 -21.55 35.80
C LYS A 7 -1.12 -21.30 34.47
N VAL A 8 -0.36 -20.22 34.39
CA VAL A 8 0.48 -19.89 33.22
C VAL A 8 1.92 -19.74 33.68
N LEU A 9 2.85 -20.44 33.01
CA LEU A 9 4.28 -20.39 33.27
C LEU A 9 5.02 -19.94 32.01
N LEU A 10 5.92 -18.98 32.14
CA LEU A 10 6.83 -18.58 31.06
C LEU A 10 8.23 -19.10 31.37
N TYR A 11 8.91 -19.66 30.38
CA TYR A 11 10.23 -20.28 30.56
C TYR A 11 11.06 -20.21 29.27
N LEU A 12 12.38 -20.32 29.41
CA LEU A 12 13.28 -20.39 28.27
C LEU A 12 13.45 -21.82 27.77
N LYS A 13 13.37 -21.98 26.45
CA LYS A 13 13.83 -23.20 25.79
C LYS A 13 15.31 -23.05 25.44
N LYS A 14 16.17 -23.27 26.44
CA LYS A 14 17.64 -23.14 26.30
C LYS A 14 18.27 -24.07 25.25
N SER A 15 17.57 -25.13 24.85
CA SER A 15 18.00 -26.08 23.82
C SER A 15 17.81 -25.58 22.38
N SER A 16 17.31 -24.36 22.16
CA SER A 16 17.03 -23.84 20.82
C SER A 16 17.50 -22.38 20.69
N LEU A 17 18.80 -22.14 20.81
CA LEU A 17 19.39 -20.81 20.66
C LEU A 17 19.36 -20.34 19.19
N ASP A 18 19.15 -19.05 18.97
CA ASP A 18 19.27 -18.43 17.66
C ASP A 18 20.73 -18.15 17.28
N ARG A 19 20.96 -17.65 16.06
CA ARG A 19 22.31 -17.29 15.55
C ARG A 19 23.01 -16.20 16.38
N SER A 20 22.26 -15.48 17.22
CA SER A 20 22.77 -14.43 18.11
C SER A 20 22.93 -14.89 19.56
N GLY A 21 22.71 -16.19 19.84
CA GLY A 21 22.83 -16.76 21.19
C GLY A 21 21.64 -16.49 22.11
N LYS A 22 20.52 -15.97 21.59
CA LYS A 22 19.30 -15.72 22.38
C LYS A 22 18.43 -16.96 22.42
N ALA A 23 17.79 -17.20 23.57
CA ALA A 23 16.85 -18.31 23.75
C ALA A 23 15.40 -17.84 23.53
N PRO A 24 14.55 -18.64 22.85
CA PRO A 24 13.13 -18.35 22.72
C PRO A 24 12.42 -18.53 24.05
N ILE A 25 11.50 -17.60 24.31
CA ILE A 25 10.59 -17.63 25.46
C ILE A 25 9.35 -18.44 25.07
N MET A 26 9.02 -19.41 25.92
CA MET A 26 7.89 -20.32 25.76
C MET A 26 6.90 -20.10 26.90
N GLY A 27 5.63 -20.32 26.61
CA GLY A 27 4.55 -20.35 27.59
C GLY A 27 3.95 -21.74 27.75
N ARG A 28 3.46 -22.03 28.96
CA ARG A 28 2.71 -23.24 29.29
C ARG A 28 1.46 -22.86 30.07
N ILE A 29 0.30 -23.25 29.55
CA ILE A 29 -1.01 -23.13 30.20
C ILE A 29 -1.32 -24.49 30.84
N THR A 30 -1.75 -24.49 32.10
CA THR A 30 -2.19 -25.68 32.83
C THR A 30 -3.60 -25.45 33.36
N LEU A 31 -4.53 -26.34 33.03
CA LEU A 31 -5.90 -26.34 33.53
C LEU A 31 -6.28 -27.75 34.02
N GLY A 32 -6.25 -27.95 35.34
CA GLY A 32 -6.43 -29.28 35.93
C GLY A 32 -5.35 -30.25 35.45
N ARG A 33 -5.74 -31.26 34.65
CA ARG A 33 -4.82 -32.24 34.03
C ARG A 33 -4.40 -31.88 32.60
N SER A 34 -5.04 -30.89 31.96
CA SER A 34 -4.72 -30.48 30.59
C SER A 34 -3.58 -29.46 30.59
N ILE A 35 -2.63 -29.62 29.65
CA ILE A 35 -1.45 -28.77 29.50
C ILE A 35 -1.30 -28.41 28.02
N ALA A 36 -1.15 -27.12 27.73
CA ALA A 36 -0.87 -26.63 26.38
C ALA A 36 0.37 -25.72 26.39
N GLN A 37 1.31 -25.98 25.48
CA GLN A 37 2.50 -25.15 25.28
C GLN A 37 2.33 -24.26 24.04
N PHE A 38 2.87 -23.05 24.12
CA PHE A 38 2.87 -22.09 23.03
C PHE A 38 4.19 -21.29 23.00
N SER A 39 4.58 -20.80 21.83
CA SER A 39 5.71 -19.88 21.70
C SER A 39 5.24 -18.45 21.94
N CYS A 40 6.00 -17.67 22.71
CA CYS A 40 5.74 -16.24 22.89
C CYS A 40 6.22 -15.41 21.69
N LYS A 41 6.92 -16.01 20.71
CA LYS A 41 7.59 -15.32 19.58
C LYS A 41 8.58 -14.23 20.04
N LEU A 42 9.10 -14.36 21.25
CA LEU A 42 10.09 -13.47 21.85
C LEU A 42 11.35 -14.26 22.17
N PHE A 43 12.48 -13.57 22.11
CA PHE A 43 13.80 -14.12 22.40
C PHE A 43 14.49 -13.23 23.43
N CYS A 44 15.29 -13.83 24.30
CA CYS A 44 16.12 -13.05 25.20
C CYS A 44 17.46 -13.71 25.51
N ASN A 45 18.38 -12.92 26.06
CA ASN A 45 19.64 -13.44 26.58
C ASN A 45 19.35 -14.33 27.81
N PRO A 46 19.76 -15.61 27.81
CA PRO A 46 19.57 -16.51 28.95
C PRO A 46 20.11 -15.99 30.29
N ASP A 47 21.16 -15.17 30.26
CA ASP A 47 21.81 -14.62 31.47
C ASP A 47 20.97 -13.53 32.14
N LEU A 48 20.09 -12.90 31.38
CA LEU A 48 19.20 -11.85 31.86
C LEU A 48 17.80 -12.38 32.20
N TRP A 49 17.56 -13.69 32.14
CA TRP A 49 16.25 -14.26 32.45
C TRP A 49 16.18 -14.75 33.89
N ASN A 50 15.18 -14.28 34.63
CA ASN A 50 14.83 -14.72 35.97
C ASN A 50 13.81 -15.88 35.90
N PRO A 51 14.19 -17.13 36.19
CA PRO A 51 13.28 -18.26 36.11
C PRO A 51 12.22 -18.28 37.20
N ARG A 52 12.48 -17.63 38.36
CA ARG A 52 11.52 -17.58 39.48
C ARG A 52 10.38 -16.62 39.17
N GLU A 53 10.73 -15.43 38.69
CA GLU A 53 9.76 -14.40 38.33
C GLU A 53 9.19 -14.59 36.92
N SER A 54 9.77 -15.51 36.12
CA SER A 54 9.38 -15.76 34.72
C SER A 54 9.49 -14.53 33.83
N ARG A 55 10.53 -13.71 34.02
CA ARG A 55 10.73 -12.38 33.39
C ARG A 55 12.21 -12.05 33.18
N MET A 56 12.49 -11.00 32.41
CA MET A 56 13.84 -10.45 32.27
C MET A 56 14.24 -9.62 33.49
N ASP A 57 15.43 -9.84 34.03
CA ASP A 57 16.05 -9.03 35.06
C ASP A 57 16.69 -7.75 34.49
N GLY A 58 16.78 -6.73 35.34
CA GLY A 58 17.42 -5.44 35.03
C GLY A 58 16.46 -4.37 34.50
N LYS A 59 17.04 -3.19 34.20
CA LYS A 59 16.32 -1.99 33.75
C LYS A 59 16.72 -1.55 32.34
N SER A 60 17.32 -2.44 31.56
CA SER A 60 17.67 -2.14 30.17
C SER A 60 16.41 -1.91 29.34
N ARG A 61 16.52 -1.12 28.27
CA ARG A 61 15.41 -0.89 27.35
C ARG A 61 14.83 -2.20 26.81
N GLU A 62 15.69 -3.15 26.45
CA GLU A 62 15.29 -4.50 26.01
C GLU A 62 14.50 -5.24 27.10
N ALA A 63 14.98 -5.24 28.35
CA ALA A 63 14.28 -5.90 29.46
C ALA A 63 12.89 -5.29 29.68
N VAL A 64 12.77 -3.96 29.66
CA VAL A 64 11.48 -3.26 29.82
C VAL A 64 10.52 -3.60 28.67
N GLU A 65 10.98 -3.52 27.42
CA GLU A 65 10.14 -3.80 26.24
C GLU A 65 9.68 -5.27 26.19
N VAL A 66 10.58 -6.23 26.45
CA VAL A 66 10.24 -7.66 26.49
C VAL A 66 9.26 -7.94 27.64
N ASN A 67 9.54 -7.42 28.84
CA ASN A 67 8.67 -7.60 29.99
C ASN A 67 7.26 -7.04 29.79
N ALA A 68 7.12 -5.89 29.12
CA ALA A 68 5.81 -5.32 28.78
C ALA A 68 5.04 -6.21 27.78
N LYS A 69 5.74 -6.83 26.81
CA LYS A 69 5.12 -7.79 25.89
C LYS A 69 4.69 -9.08 26.59
N LEU A 70 5.45 -9.55 27.58
CA LEU A 70 5.09 -10.72 28.39
C LEU A 70 3.86 -10.45 29.26
N ASP A 71 3.76 -9.29 29.92
CA ASP A 71 2.56 -8.90 30.69
C ASP A 71 1.32 -8.89 29.81
N ASN A 72 1.45 -8.27 28.64
CA ASN A 72 0.42 -8.23 27.63
C ASN A 72 -0.06 -9.63 27.21
N LEU A 73 0.88 -10.55 27.05
CA LEU A 73 0.59 -11.94 26.71
C LEU A 73 -0.18 -12.64 27.84
N LEU A 74 0.26 -12.49 29.09
CA LEU A 74 -0.41 -13.06 30.25
C LEU A 74 -1.85 -12.54 30.39
N LEU A 75 -2.06 -11.24 30.18
CA LEU A 75 -3.40 -10.64 30.17
C LEU A 75 -4.31 -11.23 29.08
N ALA A 76 -3.77 -11.49 27.88
CA ALA A 76 -4.55 -12.11 26.80
C ALA A 76 -4.94 -13.56 27.10
N VAL A 77 -4.05 -14.34 27.71
CA VAL A 77 -4.36 -15.71 28.17
C VAL A 77 -5.44 -15.67 29.25
N GLN A 78 -5.31 -14.77 30.22
CA GLN A 78 -6.30 -14.59 31.28
C GLN A 78 -7.67 -14.16 30.73
N SER A 79 -7.70 -13.24 29.78
CA SER A 79 -8.94 -12.79 29.12
C SER A 79 -9.61 -13.94 28.36
N SER A 80 -8.85 -14.75 27.65
CA SER A 80 -9.36 -15.93 26.93
C SER A 80 -9.97 -16.95 27.90
N TYR A 81 -9.31 -17.20 29.04
CA TYR A 81 -9.84 -18.05 30.10
C TYR A 81 -11.17 -17.53 30.65
N GLN A 82 -11.28 -16.23 30.96
CA GLN A 82 -12.53 -15.62 31.44
C GLN A 82 -13.65 -15.69 30.40
N SER A 83 -13.33 -15.48 29.12
CA SER A 83 -14.31 -15.58 28.03
C SER A 83 -14.86 -17.00 27.89
N LEU A 84 -13.99 -18.01 27.96
CA LEU A 84 -14.41 -19.41 27.89
C LEU A 84 -15.23 -19.83 29.12
N LEU A 85 -14.86 -19.35 30.32
CA LEU A 85 -15.67 -19.53 31.53
C LEU A 85 -17.08 -18.94 31.37
N ALA A 86 -17.19 -17.73 30.82
CA ALA A 86 -18.48 -17.05 30.64
C ALA A 86 -19.41 -17.76 29.65
N LYS A 87 -18.86 -18.50 28.67
CA LYS A 87 -19.65 -19.29 27.71
C LYS A 87 -20.28 -20.54 28.33
N GLY A 88 -19.84 -20.96 29.51
CA GLY A 88 -20.44 -22.06 30.27
C GLY A 88 -20.28 -23.47 29.67
N LEU A 89 -19.51 -23.61 28.59
CA LEU A 89 -19.19 -24.91 27.98
C LEU A 89 -17.91 -25.49 28.61
N PRO A 90 -17.76 -26.83 28.69
CA PRO A 90 -16.49 -27.45 29.06
C PRO A 90 -15.39 -27.08 28.06
N PHE A 91 -14.21 -26.70 28.57
CA PHE A 91 -13.02 -26.42 27.77
C PHE A 91 -11.76 -26.91 28.51
N ASP A 92 -10.64 -26.98 27.79
CA ASP A 92 -9.35 -27.42 28.31
C ASP A 92 -8.21 -26.41 28.05
N ALA A 93 -6.95 -26.75 28.39
CA ALA A 93 -5.83 -25.83 28.19
C ALA A 93 -5.51 -25.57 26.71
N THR A 94 -5.84 -26.50 25.82
CA THR A 94 -5.68 -26.38 24.37
C THR A 94 -6.68 -25.38 23.82
N ASP A 95 -7.95 -25.44 24.26
CA ASP A 95 -8.98 -24.47 23.87
C ASP A 95 -8.59 -23.05 24.29
N ILE A 96 -8.05 -22.87 25.50
CA ILE A 96 -7.54 -21.56 25.95
C ILE A 96 -6.42 -21.10 25.02
N LYS A 97 -5.46 -21.96 24.69
CA LYS A 97 -4.35 -21.64 23.80
C LYS A 97 -4.85 -21.23 22.42
N GLU A 98 -5.76 -21.99 21.83
CA GLU A 98 -6.29 -21.72 20.48
C GLU A 98 -7.07 -20.41 20.47
N HIS A 99 -7.94 -20.19 21.45
CA HIS A 99 -8.68 -18.94 21.62
C HIS A 99 -7.74 -17.74 21.83
N PHE A 100 -6.72 -17.90 22.69
CA PHE A 100 -5.70 -16.88 22.94
C PHE A 100 -4.86 -16.58 21.69
N GLN A 101 -4.47 -17.60 20.93
CA GLN A 101 -3.66 -17.38 19.73
C GLN A 101 -4.47 -16.65 18.65
N GLY A 102 -5.75 -16.98 18.49
CA GLY A 102 -6.68 -16.19 17.67
C GLY A 102 -6.91 -14.77 18.20
N CYS A 103 -6.96 -14.58 19.53
CA CYS A 103 -7.14 -13.27 20.15
C CYS A 103 -5.86 -12.40 20.20
N VAL A 104 -4.66 -12.97 20.27
CA VAL A 104 -3.38 -12.21 20.18
C VAL A 104 -3.13 -11.77 18.76
N GLN A 105 -3.58 -12.56 17.81
CA GLN A 105 -3.74 -12.15 16.43
C GLN A 105 -4.72 -10.96 16.28
N SER A 106 -5.73 -10.85 17.14
CA SER A 106 -6.73 -9.75 17.11
C SER A 106 -6.27 -8.40 17.70
N ARG A 107 -5.02 -8.28 18.20
CA ARG A 107 -4.48 -6.99 18.71
C ARG A 107 -3.93 -6.06 17.63
N MET A 108 -3.66 -6.57 16.43
CA MET A 108 -3.19 -5.72 15.35
C MET A 108 -4.30 -4.73 14.97
N MET A 109 -3.98 -3.45 14.99
CA MET A 109 -4.93 -2.41 14.64
C MET A 109 -4.92 -2.13 13.14
N LEU A 110 -6.05 -1.69 12.61
CA LEU A 110 -6.24 -1.44 11.18
C LEU A 110 -5.30 -0.35 10.66
N LEU A 111 -5.21 0.80 11.35
CA LEU A 111 -4.34 1.89 10.92
C LEU A 111 -2.88 1.56 11.16
N GLU A 112 -2.54 0.85 12.24
CA GLU A 112 -1.18 0.34 12.49
C GLU A 112 -0.70 -0.54 11.33
N ARG A 113 -1.50 -1.54 10.92
CA ARG A 113 -1.12 -2.39 9.79
C ARG A 113 -1.04 -1.63 8.47
N PHE A 114 -1.89 -0.61 8.30
CA PHE A 114 -1.81 0.29 7.15
C PHE A 114 -0.49 1.06 7.14
N ASP A 115 -0.05 1.58 8.29
CA ASP A 115 1.22 2.29 8.44
C ASP A 115 2.41 1.36 8.10
N ASP A 116 2.38 0.10 8.54
CA ASP A 116 3.37 -0.92 8.14
C ASP A 116 3.41 -1.11 6.62
N LEU A 117 2.24 -1.21 5.98
CA LEU A 117 2.15 -1.33 4.52
C LEU A 117 2.72 -0.09 3.82
N ILE A 118 2.56 1.10 4.39
CA ILE A 118 3.15 2.33 3.83
C ILE A 118 4.67 2.26 3.88
N GLU A 119 5.25 1.83 5.00
CA GLU A 119 6.72 1.72 5.12
C GLU A 119 7.29 0.60 4.23
N GLU A 120 6.58 -0.53 4.08
CA GLU A 120 6.90 -1.55 3.07
C GLU A 120 6.95 -0.91 1.67
N MET A 121 5.86 -0.24 1.25
CA MET A 121 5.75 0.35 -0.09
C MET A 121 6.73 1.52 -0.33
N LYS A 122 7.22 2.16 0.73
CA LYS A 122 8.25 3.20 0.65
C LYS A 122 9.61 2.63 0.26
N GLY A 123 9.96 1.43 0.75
CA GLY A 123 11.19 0.74 0.34
C GLY A 123 11.22 0.35 -1.16
N HIS A 124 10.06 0.37 -1.80
CA HIS A 124 9.84 0.04 -3.20
C HIS A 124 9.80 1.28 -4.12
N VAL A 125 9.85 2.50 -3.56
CA VAL A 125 9.87 3.73 -4.35
C VAL A 125 11.15 3.81 -5.17
N GLY A 126 11.00 4.03 -6.47
CA GLY A 126 12.11 4.06 -7.43
C GLY A 126 12.52 2.69 -7.98
N VAL A 127 11.95 1.59 -7.45
CA VAL A 127 12.12 0.23 -7.98
C VAL A 127 10.92 -0.13 -8.86
N ASP A 128 9.77 -0.35 -8.25
CA ASP A 128 8.52 -0.75 -8.89
C ASP A 128 7.34 0.17 -8.53
N ILE A 129 7.56 1.14 -7.63
CA ILE A 129 6.56 2.12 -7.18
C ILE A 129 7.04 3.54 -7.46
N LYS A 130 6.13 4.40 -7.91
CA LYS A 130 6.35 5.85 -8.03
C LYS A 130 5.90 6.59 -6.77
N GLU A 131 6.50 7.74 -6.46
CA GLU A 131 6.13 8.53 -5.28
C GLU A 131 4.63 8.91 -5.26
N ASN A 132 4.03 9.20 -6.43
CA ASN A 132 2.58 9.47 -6.53
C ASN A 132 1.72 8.28 -6.10
N SER A 133 2.17 7.05 -6.33
CA SER A 133 1.49 5.87 -5.84
C SER A 133 1.56 5.81 -4.32
N LEU A 134 2.73 6.04 -3.71
CA LEU A 134 2.88 6.09 -2.24
C LEU A 134 2.04 7.22 -1.61
N ALA A 135 1.97 8.38 -2.25
CA ALA A 135 1.11 9.49 -1.83
C ALA A 135 -0.36 9.07 -1.74
N SER A 136 -0.82 8.18 -2.63
CA SER A 136 -2.19 7.65 -2.60
C SER A 136 -2.44 6.74 -1.38
N TYR A 137 -1.44 5.96 -0.95
CA TYR A 137 -1.52 5.17 0.29
C TYR A 137 -1.61 6.09 1.51
N ARG A 138 -0.72 7.09 1.62
CA ARG A 138 -0.73 8.06 2.71
C ARG A 138 -2.05 8.83 2.80
N GLN A 139 -2.58 9.27 1.66
CA GLN A 139 -3.88 9.96 1.60
C GLN A 139 -5.02 9.04 2.05
N THR A 140 -5.04 7.79 1.57
CA THR A 140 -6.06 6.81 1.97
C THR A 140 -6.03 6.56 3.47
N ARG A 141 -4.84 6.33 4.04
CA ARG A 141 -4.66 6.16 5.49
C ARG A 141 -5.20 7.37 6.25
N ALA A 142 -4.80 8.59 5.86
CA ALA A 142 -5.26 9.81 6.54
C ALA A 142 -6.79 9.96 6.49
N ARG A 143 -7.42 9.63 5.36
CA ARG A 143 -8.89 9.64 5.23
C ARG A 143 -9.56 8.55 6.05
N LEU A 144 -9.01 7.35 6.09
CA LEU A 144 -9.49 6.27 6.93
C LEU A 144 -9.43 6.64 8.42
N GLN A 145 -8.35 7.28 8.86
CA GLN A 145 -8.23 7.77 10.24
C GLN A 145 -9.29 8.84 10.57
N GLN A 146 -9.54 9.78 9.66
CA GLN A 146 -10.57 10.81 9.84
C GLN A 146 -11.97 10.18 9.94
N PHE A 147 -12.26 9.21 9.06
CA PHE A 147 -13.51 8.44 9.11
C PHE A 147 -13.68 7.70 10.44
N ILE A 148 -12.65 6.97 10.89
CA ILE A 148 -12.69 6.22 12.16
C ILE A 148 -12.97 7.17 13.34
N ARG A 149 -12.28 8.30 13.40
CA ARG A 149 -12.52 9.32 14.45
C ARG A 149 -13.91 9.94 14.35
N ALA A 150 -14.40 10.21 13.14
CA ALA A 150 -15.69 10.85 12.92
C ALA A 150 -16.86 9.91 13.27
N LYS A 151 -16.82 8.67 12.80
CA LYS A 151 -17.93 7.71 12.89
C LYS A 151 -17.86 6.81 14.11
N HIS A 152 -16.68 6.29 14.44
CA HIS A 152 -16.48 5.32 15.52
C HIS A 152 -15.97 5.95 16.83
N LYS A 153 -15.59 7.23 16.82
CA LYS A 153 -15.13 7.99 18.01
C LYS A 153 -13.93 7.37 18.74
N VAL A 154 -13.12 6.59 18.02
CA VAL A 154 -11.90 5.96 18.52
C VAL A 154 -10.69 6.40 17.68
N SER A 155 -9.49 6.17 18.17
CA SER A 155 -8.26 6.48 17.43
C SER A 155 -7.95 5.50 16.32
N ASP A 156 -8.37 4.24 16.48
CA ASP A 156 -8.12 3.11 15.57
C ASP A 156 -9.10 1.96 15.87
N LEU A 157 -9.16 0.94 15.02
CA LEU A 157 -10.03 -0.24 15.14
C LEU A 157 -9.23 -1.53 15.02
N THR A 158 -9.63 -2.59 15.73
CA THR A 158 -9.17 -3.95 15.46
C THR A 158 -9.87 -4.51 14.23
N PHE A 159 -9.29 -5.51 13.57
CA PHE A 159 -9.95 -6.19 12.44
C PHE A 159 -11.27 -6.86 12.83
N SER A 160 -11.41 -7.32 14.08
CA SER A 160 -12.65 -7.90 14.61
C SER A 160 -13.79 -6.89 14.80
N GLN A 161 -13.49 -5.59 14.86
CA GLN A 161 -14.48 -4.52 14.96
C GLN A 161 -15.03 -4.09 13.59
N LEU A 162 -14.49 -4.60 12.49
CA LEU A 162 -14.91 -4.27 11.14
C LEU A 162 -16.15 -5.07 10.76
N THR A 163 -17.28 -4.38 10.62
CA THR A 163 -18.56 -4.97 10.18
C THR A 163 -18.64 -5.03 8.65
N GLU A 164 -19.54 -5.85 8.09
CA GLU A 164 -19.73 -5.95 6.63
C GLU A 164 -20.05 -4.60 5.96
N ASP A 165 -20.76 -3.73 6.68
CA ASP A 165 -21.15 -2.39 6.21
C ASP A 165 -20.02 -1.35 6.28
N PHE A 166 -18.87 -1.67 6.85
CA PHE A 166 -17.79 -0.71 7.09
C PHE A 166 -17.35 0.04 5.82
N ILE A 167 -17.16 -0.68 4.71
CA ILE A 167 -16.76 -0.09 3.42
C ILE A 167 -17.86 0.83 2.88
N LYS A 168 -19.13 0.45 3.02
CA LYS A 168 -20.27 1.27 2.59
C LYS A 168 -20.40 2.55 3.43
N GLN A 169 -20.17 2.46 4.74
CA GLN A 169 -20.13 3.63 5.62
C GLN A 169 -18.96 4.56 5.30
N PHE A 170 -17.78 3.99 5.01
CA PHE A 170 -16.63 4.74 4.55
C PHE A 170 -16.92 5.46 3.23
N GLU A 171 -17.57 4.80 2.28
CA GLU A 171 -17.98 5.38 1.00
C GLU A 171 -18.96 6.55 1.18
N GLN A 172 -19.99 6.38 2.02
CA GLN A 172 -20.93 7.45 2.36
C GLN A 172 -20.22 8.67 2.97
N TYR A 173 -19.26 8.45 3.88
CA TYR A 173 -18.47 9.52 4.48
C TYR A 173 -17.61 10.25 3.43
N VAL A 174 -16.86 9.50 2.62
CA VAL A 174 -15.93 10.07 1.64
C VAL A 174 -16.65 10.84 0.53
N ILE A 175 -17.80 10.36 0.09
CA ILE A 175 -18.56 11.00 -0.99
C ILE A 175 -19.47 12.09 -0.46
N GLY A 176 -20.23 11.79 0.61
CA GLY A 176 -21.25 12.69 1.13
C GLY A 176 -20.68 13.83 1.98
N GLU A 177 -19.74 13.53 2.87
CA GLU A 177 -19.21 14.52 3.82
C GLU A 177 -17.92 15.17 3.32
N VAL A 178 -17.00 14.39 2.75
CA VAL A 178 -15.72 14.92 2.23
C VAL A 178 -15.85 15.46 0.80
N GLY A 179 -16.86 15.01 0.03
CA GLY A 179 -17.10 15.48 -1.33
C GLY A 179 -16.12 14.92 -2.37
N LEU A 180 -15.51 13.75 -2.12
CA LEU A 180 -14.64 13.12 -3.12
C LEU A 180 -15.46 12.38 -4.18
N LYS A 181 -14.86 12.24 -5.38
CA LYS A 181 -15.46 11.48 -6.48
C LYS A 181 -15.49 9.98 -6.17
N GLN A 182 -16.50 9.28 -6.70
CA GLN A 182 -16.65 7.82 -6.61
C GLN A 182 -15.37 7.07 -7.00
N SER A 183 -14.70 7.48 -8.08
CA SER A 183 -13.46 6.84 -8.54
C SER A 183 -12.30 6.96 -7.55
N THR A 184 -12.23 8.07 -6.81
CA THR A 184 -11.26 8.24 -5.72
C THR A 184 -11.62 7.33 -4.54
N CYS A 185 -12.91 7.29 -4.17
CA CYS A 185 -13.40 6.39 -3.12
C CYS A 185 -13.11 4.91 -3.44
N TYR A 186 -13.36 4.49 -4.68
CA TYR A 186 -13.03 3.16 -5.17
C TYR A 186 -11.56 2.80 -4.94
N ASN A 187 -10.63 3.68 -5.34
CA ASN A 187 -9.20 3.44 -5.16
C ASN A 187 -8.83 3.33 -3.67
N MET A 188 -9.42 4.17 -2.82
CA MET A 188 -9.23 4.09 -1.37
C MET A 188 -9.74 2.77 -0.81
N ALA A 189 -10.95 2.34 -1.19
CA ALA A 189 -11.54 1.08 -0.74
C ALA A 189 -10.73 -0.14 -1.18
N VAL A 190 -10.17 -0.14 -2.40
CA VAL A 190 -9.27 -1.20 -2.87
C VAL A 190 -8.04 -1.32 -1.98
N LEU A 191 -7.46 -0.20 -1.52
CA LEU A 191 -6.32 -0.22 -0.60
C LEU A 191 -6.72 -0.70 0.80
N ILE A 192 -7.89 -0.32 1.30
CA ILE A 192 -8.42 -0.83 2.58
C ILE A 192 -8.62 -2.35 2.51
N LYS A 193 -9.24 -2.85 1.42
CA LYS A 193 -9.39 -4.30 1.16
C LYS A 193 -8.02 -4.99 1.10
N LYS A 194 -7.01 -4.36 0.50
CA LYS A 194 -5.63 -4.91 0.47
C LYS A 194 -5.05 -5.08 1.88
N VAL A 195 -5.19 -4.09 2.76
CA VAL A 195 -4.73 -4.18 4.15
C VAL A 195 -5.45 -5.31 4.89
N CYS A 196 -6.77 -5.41 4.75
CA CYS A 196 -7.55 -6.50 5.37
C CYS A 196 -7.12 -7.89 4.88
N LYS A 197 -6.85 -8.03 3.58
CA LYS A 197 -6.37 -9.28 2.98
C LYS A 197 -4.97 -9.67 3.48
N LEU A 198 -4.09 -8.69 3.70
CA LEU A 198 -2.76 -8.92 4.27
C LEU A 198 -2.88 -9.37 5.73
N ALA A 199 -3.71 -8.67 6.53
CA ALA A 199 -3.97 -9.03 7.91
C ALA A 199 -4.49 -10.47 8.04
N TYR A 200 -5.41 -10.90 7.18
CA TYR A 200 -5.86 -12.30 7.15
C TYR A 200 -4.72 -13.29 6.85
N ARG A 201 -3.87 -13.01 5.84
CA ARG A 201 -2.73 -13.87 5.50
C ARG A 201 -1.68 -13.97 6.61
N GLU A 202 -1.53 -12.91 7.38
CA GLU A 202 -0.64 -12.83 8.55
C GLU A 202 -1.29 -13.45 9.80
N GLY A 203 -2.55 -13.87 9.67
CA GLY A 203 -3.36 -14.46 10.73
C GLY A 203 -3.90 -13.43 11.71
N ALA A 204 -3.77 -12.12 11.48
CA ALA A 204 -4.27 -11.04 12.34
C ALA A 204 -5.79 -10.78 12.22
N ALA A 205 -6.42 -11.31 11.16
CA ALA A 205 -7.87 -11.34 11.00
C ALA A 205 -8.34 -12.79 10.82
N ASP A 206 -9.47 -13.14 11.44
CA ASP A 206 -10.02 -14.51 11.42
C ASP A 206 -10.66 -14.88 10.08
N SER A 207 -11.02 -13.88 9.28
CA SER A 207 -11.71 -14.04 7.99
C SER A 207 -11.23 -13.06 6.94
N LEU A 208 -11.49 -13.37 5.67
CA LEU A 208 -11.26 -12.49 4.53
C LEU A 208 -12.30 -11.37 4.52
N LEU A 209 -12.04 -10.31 5.29
CA LEU A 209 -12.93 -9.15 5.36
C LEU A 209 -13.10 -8.51 3.98
N PHE A 210 -14.36 -8.24 3.63
CA PHE A 210 -14.78 -7.52 2.41
C PHE A 210 -14.48 -8.20 1.08
N ASP A 211 -14.06 -9.47 1.02
CA ASP A 211 -13.70 -10.12 -0.25
C ASP A 211 -14.85 -10.05 -1.27
N ASN A 212 -16.07 -10.32 -0.79
CA ASN A 212 -17.32 -10.28 -1.56
C ASN A 212 -17.97 -8.89 -1.65
N VAL A 213 -17.43 -7.86 -0.99
CA VAL A 213 -18.00 -6.51 -1.05
C VAL A 213 -17.61 -5.88 -2.38
N HIS A 214 -18.64 -5.57 -3.18
CA HIS A 214 -18.51 -4.79 -4.40
C HIS A 214 -18.41 -3.30 -4.05
N VAL A 215 -17.46 -2.61 -4.69
CA VAL A 215 -17.31 -1.15 -4.59
C VAL A 215 -17.44 -0.60 -6.00
N ASP A 216 -18.40 0.30 -6.20
CA ASP A 216 -18.62 0.91 -7.49
C ASP A 216 -17.45 1.87 -7.82
N LYS A 217 -16.92 1.77 -9.04
CA LYS A 217 -15.90 2.69 -9.55
C LYS A 217 -16.51 4.03 -9.98
N GLY A 218 -17.83 4.09 -10.07
CA GLY A 218 -18.62 5.20 -10.55
C GLY A 218 -18.63 5.29 -12.06
N ASP A 219 -19.30 6.34 -12.54
CA ASP A 219 -19.44 6.64 -13.95
C ASP A 219 -18.07 6.66 -14.63
N SER A 220 -17.76 5.60 -15.37
CA SER A 220 -16.60 5.49 -16.23
C SER A 220 -16.90 6.31 -17.47
N ARG A 221 -16.97 7.65 -17.33
CA ARG A 221 -17.04 8.52 -18.49
C ARG A 221 -15.95 8.08 -19.43
N LEU A 222 -16.34 7.66 -20.63
CA LEU A 222 -15.40 7.27 -21.66
C LEU A 222 -14.39 8.41 -21.78
N PRO A 223 -13.07 8.13 -21.75
CA PRO A 223 -12.09 9.15 -22.01
C PRO A 223 -12.49 9.87 -23.30
N LYS A 224 -12.63 11.20 -23.24
CA LYS A 224 -12.95 11.97 -24.44
C LYS A 224 -11.81 11.77 -25.42
N ALA A 225 -12.05 10.96 -26.44
CA ALA A 225 -11.08 10.71 -27.49
C ALA A 225 -11.00 11.95 -28.38
N LEU A 226 -9.79 12.25 -28.85
CA LEU A 226 -9.62 13.24 -29.89
C LEU A 226 -10.09 12.64 -31.21
N ASP A 227 -11.12 13.22 -31.81
CA ASP A 227 -11.55 12.81 -33.15
C ASP A 227 -10.62 13.38 -34.24
N LYS A 228 -10.80 12.88 -35.46
CA LYS A 228 -9.97 13.27 -36.59
C LYS A 228 -10.10 14.77 -36.91
N ASP A 229 -11.30 15.32 -36.84
CA ASP A 229 -11.56 16.72 -37.17
C ASP A 229 -10.88 17.67 -36.17
N ALA A 230 -10.92 17.35 -34.88
CA ALA A 230 -10.22 18.10 -33.84
C ALA A 230 -8.70 17.97 -33.96
N LEU A 231 -8.19 16.79 -34.33
CA LEU A 231 -6.77 16.61 -34.65
C LEU A 231 -6.36 17.45 -35.87
N ASP A 232 -7.18 17.51 -36.91
CA ASP A 232 -6.89 18.29 -38.12
C ASP A 232 -6.95 19.81 -37.85
N LYS A 233 -7.90 20.27 -37.01
CA LYS A 233 -7.89 21.64 -36.48
C LYS A 233 -6.60 21.94 -35.72
N LEU A 234 -6.17 21.03 -34.85
CA LEU A 234 -4.94 21.19 -34.09
C LEU A 234 -3.71 21.33 -35.01
N LYS A 235 -3.61 20.54 -36.09
CA LYS A 235 -2.54 20.66 -37.10
C LYS A 235 -2.59 22.00 -37.86
N ALA A 236 -3.79 22.53 -38.09
CA ALA A 236 -4.01 23.75 -38.85
C ALA A 236 -3.78 25.04 -38.05
N LEU A 237 -3.76 24.97 -36.71
CA LEU A 237 -3.51 26.14 -35.85
C LEU A 237 -2.22 26.87 -36.26
N ARG A 238 -2.29 28.19 -36.22
CA ARG A 238 -1.17 29.10 -36.47
C ARG A 238 -1.03 30.00 -35.25
N PHE A 239 0.20 30.20 -34.82
CA PHE A 239 0.55 31.10 -33.72
C PHE A 239 1.24 32.32 -34.33
N ASP A 240 1.04 33.49 -33.72
CA ASP A 240 1.56 34.78 -34.17
C ASP A 240 2.92 35.13 -33.55
N GLY A 241 3.59 34.14 -32.96
CA GLY A 241 4.94 34.27 -32.38
C GLY A 241 4.96 34.72 -30.91
N LEU A 242 3.84 35.15 -30.33
CA LEU A 242 3.76 35.51 -28.90
C LEU A 242 3.42 34.30 -28.00
N ASP A 243 3.00 33.18 -28.60
CA ASP A 243 2.54 31.97 -27.93
C ASP A 243 3.49 30.76 -28.12
N GLU A 244 4.80 30.96 -27.97
CA GLU A 244 5.83 29.92 -28.20
C GLU A 244 5.58 28.63 -27.37
N ASP A 245 5.09 28.77 -26.14
CA ASP A 245 4.75 27.63 -25.27
C ASP A 245 3.55 26.84 -25.80
N MET A 246 2.54 27.51 -26.36
CA MET A 246 1.37 26.83 -26.94
C MET A 246 1.74 26.11 -28.23
N GLU A 247 2.58 26.73 -29.06
CA GLU A 247 3.13 26.10 -30.25
C GLU A 247 3.95 24.85 -29.89
N THR A 248 4.82 24.97 -28.89
CA THR A 248 5.64 23.86 -28.41
C THR A 248 4.76 22.73 -27.85
N ALA A 249 3.77 23.06 -27.02
CA ALA A 249 2.83 22.07 -26.47
C ALA A 249 2.06 21.34 -27.59
N ARG A 250 1.55 22.08 -28.59
CA ARG A 250 0.89 21.52 -29.78
C ARG A 250 1.82 20.55 -30.51
N ASN A 251 3.05 20.96 -30.80
CA ASN A 251 4.01 20.16 -31.56
C ASN A 251 4.40 18.88 -30.80
N VAL A 252 4.63 18.98 -29.49
CA VAL A 252 4.90 17.81 -28.63
C VAL A 252 3.69 16.87 -28.60
N PHE A 253 2.46 17.39 -28.53
CA PHE A 253 1.25 16.57 -28.58
C PHE A 253 1.07 15.87 -29.94
N LEU A 254 1.28 16.57 -31.05
CA LEU A 254 1.23 15.97 -32.39
C LEU A 254 2.29 14.86 -32.53
N PHE A 255 3.50 15.09 -32.02
CA PHE A 255 4.53 14.05 -31.97
C PHE A 255 4.08 12.84 -31.14
N ALA A 256 3.38 13.06 -30.01
CA ALA A 256 2.77 11.99 -29.22
C ALA A 256 1.73 11.20 -30.04
N CYS A 257 0.89 11.88 -30.82
CA CYS A 257 -0.09 11.23 -31.70
C CYS A 257 0.56 10.35 -32.77
N TYR A 258 1.67 10.79 -33.37
CA TYR A 258 2.36 10.01 -34.40
C TYR A 258 3.19 8.84 -33.85
N THR A 259 3.64 8.95 -32.60
CA THR A 259 4.52 7.93 -31.98
C THR A 259 3.80 7.01 -30.99
N GLY A 260 2.61 7.38 -30.52
CA GLY A 260 1.87 6.68 -29.47
C GLY A 260 2.56 6.71 -28.09
N ALA A 261 3.63 7.49 -27.94
CA ALA A 261 4.37 7.59 -26.69
C ALA A 261 3.60 8.43 -25.66
N ALA A 262 3.66 8.05 -24.38
CA ALA A 262 3.04 8.86 -23.33
C ALA A 262 3.90 10.09 -23.04
N TYR A 263 3.28 11.18 -22.58
CA TYR A 263 3.98 12.41 -22.20
C TYR A 263 5.24 12.16 -21.34
N CYS A 264 5.12 11.32 -20.30
CA CYS A 264 6.27 11.03 -19.43
C CYS A 264 7.43 10.37 -20.19
N ASP A 265 7.12 9.47 -21.13
CA ASP A 265 8.12 8.83 -21.98
C ASP A 265 8.79 9.87 -22.90
N LEU A 266 7.99 10.74 -23.53
CA LEU A 266 8.47 11.80 -24.44
C LEU A 266 9.47 12.74 -23.79
N MET A 267 9.20 13.19 -22.56
CA MET A 267 10.09 14.11 -21.82
C MET A 267 11.43 13.47 -21.42
N ALA A 268 11.58 12.15 -21.54
CA ALA A 268 12.82 11.42 -21.27
C ALA A 268 13.52 10.89 -22.53
N LEU A 269 12.94 11.12 -23.72
CA LEU A 269 13.58 10.71 -24.97
C LEU A 269 14.83 11.55 -25.23
N ASN A 270 15.90 10.90 -25.68
CA ASN A 270 17.17 11.52 -26.01
C ASN A 270 17.79 10.79 -27.22
N HIS A 271 18.93 11.26 -27.71
CA HIS A 271 19.54 10.73 -28.94
C HIS A 271 19.81 9.22 -28.92
N LYS A 272 20.08 8.61 -27.75
CA LYS A 272 20.34 7.16 -27.64
C LYS A 272 19.10 6.32 -27.95
N HIS A 273 17.91 6.91 -27.86
CA HIS A 273 16.65 6.25 -28.16
C HIS A 273 16.32 6.30 -29.65
N LEU A 274 17.06 7.05 -30.47
CA LEU A 274 16.95 7.05 -31.92
C LEU A 274 17.88 6.01 -32.52
N VAL A 275 17.32 5.08 -33.28
CA VAL A 275 18.06 3.98 -33.93
C VAL A 275 17.67 3.93 -35.39
N ARG A 276 18.63 3.68 -36.29
CA ARG A 276 18.36 3.42 -37.70
C ARG A 276 18.27 1.91 -37.95
N ASP A 277 17.33 1.49 -38.79
CA ASP A 277 17.33 0.13 -39.34
C ASP A 277 18.29 0.02 -40.54
N ASP A 278 18.41 -1.19 -41.07
CA ASP A 278 19.30 -1.51 -42.19
C ASP A 278 18.87 -0.78 -43.49
N GLU A 279 17.58 -0.44 -43.59
CA GLU A 279 17.01 0.38 -44.66
C GLU A 279 17.16 1.89 -44.43
N GLY A 280 17.79 2.31 -43.33
CA GLY A 280 18.09 3.70 -43.00
C GLY A 280 16.94 4.49 -42.36
N ALA A 281 15.78 3.87 -42.15
CA ALA A 281 14.64 4.50 -41.49
C ALA A 281 14.87 4.65 -39.98
N LEU A 282 14.35 5.73 -39.41
CA LEU A 282 14.58 6.08 -38.01
C LEU A 282 13.48 5.53 -37.10
N TRP A 283 13.88 4.98 -35.95
CA TRP A 283 13.03 4.36 -34.95
C TRP A 283 13.26 4.95 -33.58
N LEU A 284 12.20 5.07 -32.80
CA LEU A 284 12.28 5.25 -31.35
C LEU A 284 12.32 3.88 -30.66
N LYS A 285 13.34 3.67 -29.84
CA LYS A 285 13.51 2.46 -29.02
C LYS A 285 13.79 2.85 -27.57
N PHE A 286 12.82 2.62 -26.68
CA PHE A 286 12.91 2.97 -25.26
C PHE A 286 12.02 2.08 -24.40
N ASN A 287 12.32 1.95 -23.10
CA ASN A 287 11.43 1.27 -22.15
C ASN A 287 10.42 2.27 -21.57
N ARG A 288 9.13 1.92 -21.57
CA ARG A 288 8.09 2.80 -21.03
C ARG A 288 8.29 3.01 -19.54
N GLN A 289 8.22 4.26 -19.07
CA GLN A 289 8.47 4.59 -17.66
C GLN A 289 7.41 4.02 -16.70
N LYS A 290 6.22 3.69 -17.18
CA LYS A 290 5.15 3.17 -16.32
C LYS A 290 5.24 1.65 -16.13
N THR A 291 5.62 0.93 -17.16
CA THR A 291 5.51 -0.55 -17.19
C THR A 291 6.84 -1.25 -17.44
N GLY A 292 7.91 -0.52 -17.81
CA GLY A 292 9.19 -1.09 -18.21
C GLY A 292 9.18 -1.78 -19.58
N VAL A 293 8.01 -1.94 -20.21
CA VAL A 293 7.87 -2.63 -21.50
C VAL A 293 8.63 -1.88 -22.59
N LEU A 294 9.40 -2.62 -23.37
CA LEU A 294 10.15 -2.08 -24.50
C LEU A 294 9.19 -1.61 -25.61
N CYS A 295 9.28 -0.33 -25.95
CA CYS A 295 8.58 0.30 -27.06
C CYS A 295 9.52 0.44 -28.26
N ARG A 296 9.04 0.09 -29.46
CA ARG A 296 9.73 0.26 -30.73
C ARG A 296 8.76 0.86 -31.74
N VAL A 297 9.02 2.07 -32.21
CA VAL A 297 8.12 2.81 -33.09
C VAL A 297 8.90 3.39 -34.25
N LYS A 298 8.52 3.04 -35.48
CA LYS A 298 9.07 3.65 -36.70
C LYS A 298 8.57 5.09 -36.79
N LEU A 299 9.47 6.04 -37.01
CA LEU A 299 9.10 7.44 -37.12
C LEU A 299 8.53 7.72 -38.52
N LEU A 300 7.31 8.23 -38.55
CA LEU A 300 6.64 8.70 -39.76
C LEU A 300 7.26 10.04 -40.21
N PRO A 301 7.15 10.41 -41.51
CA PRO A 301 7.67 11.68 -42.03
C PRO A 301 7.21 12.90 -41.22
N GLU A 302 5.96 12.91 -40.75
CA GLU A 302 5.40 13.99 -39.94
C GLU A 302 6.05 14.10 -38.56
N ALA A 303 6.38 12.95 -37.95
CA ALA A 303 7.09 12.90 -36.68
C ALA A 303 8.55 13.37 -36.85
N LEU A 304 9.21 13.00 -37.95
CA LEU A 304 10.55 13.44 -38.28
C LEU A 304 10.61 14.96 -38.47
N ARG A 305 9.67 15.54 -39.21
CA ARG A 305 9.59 17.00 -39.39
C ARG A 305 9.41 17.74 -38.07
N LEU A 306 8.57 17.22 -37.17
CA LEU A 306 8.40 17.81 -35.83
C LEU A 306 9.65 17.67 -34.98
N LEU A 307 10.36 16.55 -35.08
CA LEU A 307 11.61 16.31 -34.38
C LEU A 307 12.68 17.31 -34.83
N GLU A 308 12.83 17.52 -36.14
CA GLU A 308 13.74 18.51 -36.73
C GLU A 308 13.36 19.94 -36.33
N GLN A 309 12.07 20.30 -36.42
CA GLN A 309 11.59 21.64 -36.05
C GLN A 309 11.86 21.94 -34.58
N LEU A 310 11.65 20.95 -33.70
CA LEU A 310 11.85 21.16 -32.28
C LEU A 310 13.33 21.11 -31.91
N HIS A 311 14.21 20.47 -32.70
CA HIS A 311 15.60 20.15 -32.39
C HIS A 311 16.43 21.34 -31.88
N SER A 312 17.38 21.06 -30.99
CA SER A 312 18.36 22.04 -30.52
C SER A 312 19.63 21.31 -30.09
N ASP A 313 20.79 21.74 -30.59
CA ASP A 313 22.10 21.16 -30.23
C ASP A 313 22.51 21.44 -28.78
N ALA A 314 21.83 22.38 -28.11
CA ALA A 314 22.10 22.75 -26.73
C ALA A 314 21.50 21.76 -25.71
N ARG A 315 20.73 20.75 -26.15
CA ARG A 315 20.04 19.81 -25.26
C ARG A 315 20.25 18.36 -25.70
N GLU A 316 20.33 17.47 -24.72
CA GLU A 316 20.42 16.03 -24.98
C GLU A 316 19.06 15.39 -25.30
N THR A 317 17.96 16.00 -24.83
CA THR A 317 16.61 15.48 -25.03
C THR A 317 16.12 15.78 -26.45
N LEU A 318 15.40 14.83 -27.03
CA LEU A 318 14.85 14.97 -28.38
C LEU A 318 13.86 16.13 -28.47
N LEU A 319 13.05 16.30 -27.43
CA LEU A 319 11.99 17.29 -27.34
C LEU A 319 12.34 18.31 -26.24
N PRO A 320 11.86 19.56 -26.36
CA PRO A 320 11.98 20.53 -25.28
C PRO A 320 11.23 20.03 -24.04
N TYR A 321 11.83 20.22 -22.88
CA TYR A 321 11.18 19.90 -21.63
C TYR A 321 10.08 20.93 -21.34
N MET A 322 8.88 20.45 -21.05
CA MET A 322 7.76 21.27 -20.61
C MET A 322 7.11 20.59 -19.43
N ASN A 323 6.97 21.29 -18.29
CA ASN A 323 6.30 20.73 -17.12
C ASN A 323 4.86 20.29 -17.46
N TYR A 324 4.40 19.17 -16.90
CA TYR A 324 3.10 18.58 -17.25
C TYR A 324 1.92 19.54 -16.98
N ALA A 325 1.98 20.34 -15.92
CA ALA A 325 0.92 21.30 -15.60
C ALA A 325 0.84 22.42 -16.64
N THR A 326 1.99 22.93 -17.08
CA THR A 326 2.09 23.91 -18.17
C THR A 326 1.61 23.30 -19.48
N TYR A 327 2.14 22.13 -19.84
CA TYR A 327 1.75 21.38 -21.04
C TYR A 327 0.23 21.17 -21.12
N LEU A 328 -0.37 20.68 -20.04
CA LEU A 328 -1.82 20.45 -19.99
C LEU A 328 -2.62 21.77 -20.07
N SER A 329 -2.13 22.84 -19.46
CA SER A 329 -2.77 24.16 -19.52
C SER A 329 -2.75 24.72 -20.95
N CYS A 330 -1.62 24.63 -21.63
CA CYS A 330 -1.47 25.03 -23.03
C CYS A 330 -2.41 24.22 -23.95
N LEU A 331 -2.45 22.89 -23.80
CA LEU A 331 -3.34 22.04 -24.60
C LEU A 331 -4.82 22.41 -24.41
N LYS A 332 -5.24 22.69 -23.16
CA LYS A 332 -6.61 23.14 -22.88
C LYS A 332 -6.91 24.50 -23.51
N ALA A 333 -5.95 25.42 -23.50
CA ALA A 333 -6.11 26.74 -24.11
C ALA A 333 -6.32 26.64 -25.63
N ILE A 334 -5.62 25.71 -26.29
CA ILE A 334 -5.78 25.44 -27.74
C ILE A 334 -6.90 24.45 -28.07
N SER A 335 -7.87 24.31 -27.15
CA SER A 335 -9.13 23.57 -27.30
C SER A 335 -9.01 22.03 -27.37
N LEU A 336 -8.15 21.44 -26.53
CA LEU A 336 -8.18 20.00 -26.17
C LEU A 336 -8.87 19.72 -24.84
#